data_AF-A0A182GNR4-F1
#
_entry.id   AF-A0A182GNR4-F1
#
_cell.length_a   1.000
_cell.length_b   1.000
_cell.length_c   1.000
_cell.angle_alpha   90.00
_cell.angle_beta   90.00
_cell.angle_gamma   90.00
#
_symmetry.space_group_name_H-M   'P 1'
#
loop_
_entity.id
_entity.type
_entity.pdbx_description
1 polymer ?
#
loop_
_entity_poly.entity_id
_entity_poly.type
_entity_poly.pdbx_seq_one_letter_code
_entity_poly.pdbx_strand_id
1 'polypeptide(L)'
;MTEPDFTQFELPTGIVKREREEGDGYESDSYYDEQGRKVPDTFQDYENSFQSDYDHSEDGDCTGEYCFEESRRRRGRNYTLDDMTPTVRDPLCSSDSDLAYLWPVYVSNFRCVERVKLLKSIRTYFYSKGLHVRWHYRPEGGEFDDLQVTIGIYDILVYFVSQYDASLAVKRCHRDVYRGYTMNVFPGRVPLYFDQKRSVLVWKKNRGVAYSEQFFERNLAKVEPKPKISCTVKFDIVRGAIEFATREDMSRAMAGTKRFKWTPAPDTFQKQRFLEKDLLPEIERHLASNPNALRLDLNDKFAQKLCKDIRRPREHRPFRNSKWERFGKQKQYILQMLQQGRKPVCPYSDARRKDVFYSMVRKVKKRVAKAQAKAAKKEQRSQRYTATS
;
A
#
# COMPACT_ATOMS: atom_id res chain seq x y z
N MET A 1 -21.83 -4.48 -3.61
CA MET A 1 -21.07 -4.02 -2.45
C MET A 1 -20.31 -2.79 -2.90
N THR A 2 -20.84 -1.63 -2.56
CA THR A 2 -20.12 -0.35 -2.57
C THR A 2 -18.94 -0.48 -1.59
N GLU A 3 -17.75 0.02 -1.93
CA GLU A 3 -16.73 0.28 -0.91
C GLU A 3 -17.42 1.09 0.21
N PRO A 4 -17.21 0.76 1.50
CA PRO A 4 -17.66 1.65 2.56
C PRO A 4 -17.06 3.03 2.28
N ASP A 5 -17.95 4.01 2.12
CA ASP A 5 -17.56 5.39 1.91
C ASP A 5 -17.05 5.94 3.25
N PHE A 6 -15.74 5.86 3.45
CA PHE A 6 -15.08 6.41 4.64
C PHE A 6 -15.15 7.94 4.71
N THR A 7 -15.81 8.62 3.75
CA THR A 7 -16.11 10.05 3.85
C THR A 7 -17.34 10.35 4.72
N GLN A 8 -18.11 9.33 5.13
CA GLN A 8 -19.32 9.47 5.96
C GLN A 8 -19.26 8.63 7.25
N PHE A 9 -18.08 8.45 7.83
CA PHE A 9 -17.99 7.86 9.16
C PHE A 9 -18.33 8.94 10.20
N GLU A 10 -19.52 8.86 10.79
CA GLU A 10 -19.77 9.50 12.08
C GLU A 10 -18.89 8.77 13.10
N LEU A 11 -17.71 9.33 13.38
CA LEU A 11 -16.94 8.90 14.54
C LEU A 11 -17.86 9.08 15.76
N PRO A 12 -17.99 8.08 16.64
CA PRO A 12 -18.71 8.28 17.90
C PRO A 12 -18.10 9.51 18.57
N THR A 13 -18.93 10.53 18.79
CA THR A 13 -18.53 11.88 19.23
C THR A 13 -17.87 11.91 20.62
N GLY A 14 -17.67 10.75 21.25
CA GLY A 14 -17.02 10.59 22.55
C GLY A 14 -15.54 10.17 22.54
N ILE A 15 -14.90 9.89 21.39
CA ILE A 15 -13.51 9.36 21.34
C ILE A 15 -12.53 10.29 20.59
N VAL A 16 -12.91 11.53 20.29
CA VAL A 16 -11.93 12.53 19.81
C VAL A 16 -11.46 13.33 21.02
N LYS A 17 -10.36 12.89 21.65
CA LYS A 17 -9.58 13.77 22.53
C LYS A 17 -9.20 15.00 21.70
N ARG A 18 -9.70 16.16 22.11
CA ARG A 18 -9.33 17.45 21.53
C ARG A 18 -7.83 17.63 21.78
N GLU A 19 -7.01 17.51 20.74
CA GLU A 19 -5.57 17.77 20.84
C GLU A 19 -5.35 19.20 21.35
N ARG A 20 -4.44 19.32 22.31
CA ARG A 20 -3.99 20.60 22.88
C ARG A 20 -3.14 21.28 21.79
N GLU A 21 -3.42 22.53 21.50
CA GLU A 21 -2.58 23.33 20.58
C GLU A 21 -1.22 23.53 21.25
N GLU A 22 -0.21 22.74 20.84
CA GLU A 22 1.19 22.92 21.24
C GLU A 22 1.89 23.79 20.20
N GLY A 23 2.59 24.81 20.70
CA GLY A 23 3.24 25.84 19.90
C GLY A 23 4.48 25.34 19.17
N ASP A 24 4.64 25.88 17.97
CA ASP A 24 5.69 25.58 17.00
C ASP A 24 7.05 26.08 17.51
N GLY A 25 7.80 25.24 18.22
CA GLY A 25 9.18 25.52 18.65
C GLY A 25 10.05 24.27 18.55
N TYR A 26 10.57 23.99 17.36
CA TYR A 26 11.60 22.96 17.18
C TYR A 26 12.97 23.62 17.32
N GLU A 27 13.58 23.53 18.49
CA GLU A 27 15.02 23.71 18.63
C GLU A 27 15.72 22.45 18.09
N SER A 28 16.72 22.65 17.23
CA SER A 28 17.51 21.59 16.64
C SER A 28 18.49 21.03 17.68
N ASP A 29 18.24 19.81 18.16
CA ASP A 29 19.17 19.09 19.04
C ASP A 29 20.51 18.87 18.32
N SER A 30 21.51 19.64 18.72
CA SER A 30 22.90 19.43 18.29
C SER A 30 23.60 18.56 19.33
N TYR A 31 24.22 17.47 18.86
CA TYR A 31 24.90 16.51 19.73
C TYR A 31 26.34 16.96 19.98
N TYR A 32 26.72 17.03 21.26
CA TYR A 32 28.06 17.40 21.71
C TYR A 32 28.71 16.19 22.40
N ASP A 33 30.00 15.97 22.17
CA ASP A 33 30.77 14.93 22.87
C ASP A 33 30.95 15.26 24.37
N GLU A 34 31.52 14.33 25.13
CA GLU A 34 31.81 14.51 26.57
C GLU A 34 32.78 15.67 26.85
N GLN A 35 33.44 16.23 25.83
CA GLN A 35 34.30 17.41 25.92
C GLN A 35 33.62 18.68 25.39
N GLY A 36 32.31 18.64 25.12
CA GLY A 36 31.52 19.78 24.66
C GLY A 36 31.80 20.20 23.22
N ARG A 37 32.41 19.33 22.39
CA ARG A 37 32.64 19.59 20.97
C ARG A 37 31.50 19.05 20.13
N LYS A 38 31.04 19.84 19.18
CA LYS A 38 30.01 19.45 18.23
C LYS A 38 30.53 18.29 17.37
N VAL A 39 29.86 17.14 17.42
CA VAL A 39 30.25 15.97 16.63
C VAL A 39 29.88 16.22 15.17
N PRO A 40 30.82 16.13 14.21
CA PRO A 40 30.51 16.24 12.79
C PRO A 40 29.72 15.02 12.33
N ASP A 41 28.65 15.24 11.55
CA ASP A 41 27.80 14.18 10.99
C ASP A 41 28.60 13.31 10.00
N THR A 42 29.10 12.16 10.45
CA THR A 42 29.90 11.22 9.64
C THR A 42 29.05 10.25 8.80
N PHE A 43 27.85 10.62 8.39
CA PHE A 43 26.91 9.72 7.68
C PHE A 43 27.13 9.58 6.15
N GLN A 44 28.15 10.22 5.57
CA GLN A 44 28.27 10.36 4.11
C GLN A 44 28.79 9.13 3.34
N ASP A 45 29.38 8.12 3.98
CA ASP A 45 30.06 7.04 3.23
C ASP A 45 29.18 5.80 2.94
N TYR A 46 27.97 5.69 3.52
CA TYR A 46 27.11 4.52 3.32
C TYR A 46 26.07 4.67 2.19
N GLU A 47 25.72 5.90 1.79
CA GLU A 47 24.72 6.15 0.73
C GLU A 47 25.18 5.72 -0.67
N ASN A 48 26.50 5.73 -0.93
CA ASN A 48 27.05 5.40 -2.25
C ASN A 48 26.97 3.91 -2.63
N SER A 49 26.65 3.01 -1.69
CA SER A 49 26.59 1.56 -1.96
C SER A 49 25.20 1.05 -2.39
N PHE A 50 24.13 1.84 -2.23
CA PHE A 50 22.75 1.40 -2.52
C PHE A 50 22.07 2.17 -3.67
N GLN A 51 22.70 3.22 -4.20
CA GLN A 51 22.11 4.07 -5.24
C GLN A 51 22.51 3.71 -6.69
N SER A 52 23.47 2.81 -6.93
CA SER A 52 23.99 2.55 -8.29
C SER A 52 23.11 1.69 -9.20
N ASP A 53 22.03 1.08 -8.70
CA ASP A 53 21.27 0.07 -9.48
C ASP A 53 19.85 0.53 -9.87
N TYR A 54 19.50 1.79 -9.62
CA TYR A 54 18.24 2.39 -10.08
C TYR A 54 18.41 3.12 -11.41
N ASP A 55 18.95 2.42 -12.41
CA ASP A 55 18.96 2.94 -13.78
C ASP A 55 17.56 2.77 -14.39
N HIS A 56 16.95 3.91 -14.70
CA HIS A 56 15.64 4.03 -15.31
C HIS A 56 15.68 3.49 -16.75
N SER A 57 15.32 2.21 -16.94
CA SER A 57 14.97 1.73 -18.28
C SER A 57 13.67 2.39 -18.73
N GLU A 58 13.78 3.30 -19.68
CA GLU A 58 12.68 3.95 -20.37
C GLU A 58 11.73 2.91 -20.99
N ASP A 59 10.45 3.26 -21.01
CA ASP A 59 9.31 2.47 -21.47
C ASP A 59 9.46 2.11 -22.97
N GLY A 60 10.23 1.06 -23.28
CA GLY A 60 10.28 0.44 -24.60
C GLY A 60 9.29 -0.73 -24.68
N ASP A 61 8.36 -0.68 -25.64
CA ASP A 61 7.41 -1.75 -25.96
C ASP A 61 8.16 -3.08 -26.16
N CYS A 62 8.11 -3.96 -25.16
CA CYS A 62 8.86 -5.20 -25.12
C CYS A 62 8.12 -6.30 -25.90
N THR A 63 8.21 -6.25 -27.23
CA THR A 63 7.76 -7.33 -28.12
C THR A 63 8.98 -8.08 -28.67
N GLY A 64 9.39 -9.18 -28.01
CA GLY A 64 10.40 -10.12 -28.53
C GLY A 64 11.28 -10.71 -27.44
N GLU A 65 11.26 -12.04 -27.31
CA GLU A 65 12.12 -12.96 -26.51
C GLU A 65 12.51 -12.64 -25.04
N TYR A 66 12.77 -11.40 -24.65
CA TYR A 66 13.17 -11.00 -23.29
C TYR A 66 12.08 -11.19 -22.23
N CYS A 67 10.79 -11.12 -22.59
CA CYS A 67 9.68 -11.46 -21.69
C CYS A 67 9.68 -12.95 -21.28
N PHE A 68 10.30 -13.83 -22.07
CA PHE A 68 10.35 -15.27 -21.79
C PHE A 68 11.43 -15.60 -20.74
N GLU A 69 12.54 -14.87 -20.71
CA GLU A 69 13.57 -14.99 -19.68
C GLU A 69 13.15 -14.40 -18.34
N GLU A 70 12.41 -13.29 -18.34
CA GLU A 70 11.90 -12.71 -17.09
C GLU A 70 10.86 -13.64 -16.43
N SER A 71 10.11 -14.39 -17.23
CA SER A 71 9.23 -15.47 -16.77
C SER A 71 10.00 -16.68 -16.22
N ARG A 72 11.25 -16.94 -16.66
CA ARG A 72 12.16 -17.94 -16.07
C ARG A 72 12.84 -17.42 -14.79
N ARG A 73 13.18 -16.13 -14.70
CA ARG A 73 13.68 -15.46 -13.47
C ARG A 73 12.62 -15.30 -12.37
N ARG A 74 11.33 -15.45 -12.73
CA ARG A 74 10.20 -15.58 -11.79
C ARG A 74 10.01 -16.99 -11.22
N ARG A 75 10.81 -17.99 -11.64
CA ARG A 75 10.88 -19.25 -10.89
C ARG A 75 11.47 -18.92 -9.53
N GLY A 76 10.72 -19.25 -8.48
CA GLY A 76 11.22 -19.04 -7.12
C GLY A 76 12.48 -19.83 -6.89
N ARG A 77 13.28 -19.38 -5.92
CA ARG A 77 14.25 -20.26 -5.29
C ARG A 77 13.52 -21.54 -4.86
N ASN A 78 14.09 -22.69 -5.20
CA ASN A 78 13.64 -23.95 -4.62
C ASN A 78 14.16 -23.97 -3.19
N TYR A 79 13.24 -23.87 -2.23
CA TYR A 79 13.65 -23.88 -0.83
C TYR A 79 14.00 -25.31 -0.42
N THR A 80 15.16 -25.50 0.18
CA THR A 80 15.46 -26.72 0.93
C THR A 80 14.91 -26.62 2.35
N LEU A 81 14.98 -27.70 3.12
CA LEU A 81 14.66 -27.64 4.55
C LEU A 81 15.67 -26.78 5.31
N ASP A 82 16.93 -26.80 4.89
CA ASP A 82 18.00 -25.99 5.47
C ASP A 82 17.75 -24.49 5.25
N ASP A 83 17.23 -24.11 4.07
CA ASP A 83 16.79 -22.73 3.81
C ASP A 83 15.68 -22.25 4.75
N MET A 84 14.93 -23.18 5.36
CA MET A 84 13.90 -22.88 6.35
C MET A 84 14.46 -22.76 7.77
N THR A 85 15.75 -22.98 7.99
CA THR A 85 16.35 -22.92 9.33
C THR A 85 17.46 -21.88 9.30
N PRO A 86 17.17 -20.63 9.65
CA PRO A 86 18.15 -19.56 9.51
C PRO A 86 19.34 -19.78 10.45
N THR A 87 20.54 -19.84 9.87
CA THR A 87 21.81 -20.03 10.62
C THR A 87 22.71 -18.81 10.60
N VAL A 88 22.47 -17.88 9.67
CA VAL A 88 23.28 -16.66 9.52
C VAL A 88 22.68 -15.54 10.35
N ARG A 89 23.44 -15.07 11.36
CA ARG A 89 23.09 -13.91 12.17
C ARG A 89 23.20 -12.63 11.35
N ASP A 90 22.20 -11.77 11.42
CA ASP A 90 22.26 -10.42 10.86
C ASP A 90 23.21 -9.57 11.73
N PRO A 91 24.29 -9.00 11.16
CA PRO A 91 25.22 -8.14 11.90
C PRO A 91 24.57 -6.86 12.44
N LEU A 92 23.45 -6.40 11.87
CA LEU A 92 22.74 -5.20 12.30
C LEU A 92 21.75 -5.46 13.45
N CYS A 93 21.52 -6.71 13.83
CA CYS A 93 20.67 -7.02 14.97
C CYS A 93 21.42 -6.82 16.28
N SER A 94 20.89 -5.97 17.15
CA SER A 94 21.42 -5.74 18.50
C SER A 94 20.98 -6.78 19.53
N SER A 95 19.98 -7.62 19.22
CA SER A 95 19.51 -8.68 20.10
C SER A 95 20.40 -9.92 19.96
N ASP A 96 20.64 -10.61 21.06
CA ASP A 96 21.30 -11.92 21.06
C ASP A 96 20.31 -13.09 21.01
N SER A 97 19.02 -12.80 20.84
CA SER A 97 17.97 -13.81 20.70
C SER A 97 17.93 -14.43 19.30
N ASP A 98 17.08 -15.46 19.13
CA ASP A 98 16.78 -16.09 17.83
C ASP A 98 16.30 -15.09 16.76
N LEU A 99 15.87 -13.90 17.16
CA LEU A 99 15.50 -12.80 16.26
C LEU A 99 16.67 -12.33 15.38
N ALA A 100 17.90 -12.48 15.87
CA ALA A 100 19.11 -12.08 15.15
C ALA A 100 19.34 -12.89 13.88
N TYR A 101 18.76 -14.09 13.77
CA TYR A 101 18.86 -14.94 12.58
C TYR A 101 17.75 -14.63 11.55
N LEU A 102 16.81 -13.76 11.89
CA LEU A 102 15.73 -13.35 10.99
C LEU A 102 15.97 -11.95 10.46
N TRP A 103 15.41 -11.68 9.27
CA TRP A 103 15.62 -10.44 8.53
C TRP A 103 14.30 -9.67 8.46
N PRO A 104 14.10 -8.63 9.28
CA PRO A 104 12.86 -7.87 9.33
C PRO A 104 12.74 -6.93 8.12
N VAL A 105 11.51 -6.82 7.64
CA VAL A 105 11.10 -5.88 6.60
C VAL A 105 9.88 -5.14 7.12
N TYR A 106 9.95 -3.82 7.09
CA TYR A 106 8.81 -2.96 7.42
C TYR A 106 7.84 -2.94 6.23
N VAL A 107 6.57 -3.24 6.50
CA VAL A 107 5.49 -3.24 5.52
C VAL A 107 4.43 -2.28 5.99
N SER A 108 4.17 -1.22 5.22
CA SER A 108 3.10 -0.26 5.48
C SER A 108 1.89 -0.48 4.58
N ASN A 109 0.75 0.04 5.04
CA ASN A 109 -0.50 0.06 4.29
C ASN A 109 -1.02 -1.35 3.92
N PHE A 110 -0.73 -2.36 4.75
CA PHE A 110 -1.15 -3.74 4.51
C PHE A 110 -2.64 -3.94 4.89
N ARG A 111 -3.51 -4.15 3.90
CA ARG A 111 -4.97 -4.29 4.13
C ARG A 111 -5.37 -5.68 4.64
N CYS A 112 -5.82 -5.77 5.88
CA CYS A 112 -6.48 -6.96 6.43
C CYS A 112 -7.78 -6.61 7.17
N VAL A 113 -8.92 -7.15 6.72
CA VAL A 113 -10.23 -6.85 7.34
C VAL A 113 -10.34 -7.50 8.71
N GLU A 114 -9.86 -8.73 8.85
CA GLU A 114 -9.97 -9.50 10.09
C GLU A 114 -8.59 -9.62 10.74
N ARG A 115 -8.39 -8.94 11.88
CA ARG A 115 -7.11 -8.94 12.61
C ARG A 115 -6.61 -10.35 12.92
N VAL A 116 -7.50 -11.26 13.33
CA VAL A 116 -7.17 -12.67 13.63
C VAL A 116 -6.60 -13.44 12.42
N LYS A 117 -6.82 -12.95 11.19
CA LYS A 117 -6.29 -13.54 9.95
C LYS A 117 -5.05 -12.81 9.43
N LEU A 118 -4.47 -11.88 10.19
CA LEU A 118 -3.37 -11.03 9.73
C LEU A 118 -2.14 -11.85 9.33
N LEU A 119 -1.61 -12.68 10.24
CA LEU A 119 -0.49 -13.57 9.96
C LEU A 119 -0.73 -14.41 8.70
N LYS A 120 -1.87 -15.10 8.63
CA LYS A 120 -2.23 -15.92 7.47
C LYS A 120 -2.28 -15.11 6.18
N SER A 121 -2.77 -13.87 6.23
CA SER A 121 -2.87 -12.98 5.06
C SER A 121 -1.49 -12.51 4.58
N ILE A 122 -0.60 -12.12 5.50
CA ILE A 122 0.80 -11.77 5.21
C ILE A 122 1.51 -12.94 4.56
N ARG A 123 1.45 -14.11 5.20
CA ARG A 123 2.10 -15.33 4.69
C ARG A 123 1.56 -15.73 3.33
N THR A 124 0.25 -15.64 3.12
CA THR A 124 -0.37 -15.91 1.81
C THR A 124 0.13 -14.94 0.73
N TYR A 125 0.23 -13.65 1.05
CA TYR A 125 0.73 -12.64 0.12
C TYR A 125 2.18 -12.90 -0.26
N PHE A 126 3.09 -13.00 0.70
CA PHE A 126 4.52 -13.21 0.42
C PHE A 126 4.81 -14.59 -0.17
N TYR A 127 4.09 -15.63 0.24
CA TYR A 127 4.14 -16.94 -0.42
C TYR A 127 3.76 -16.86 -1.90
N SER A 128 2.78 -16.02 -2.28
CA SER A 128 2.43 -15.82 -3.69
C SER A 128 3.55 -15.15 -4.51
N LYS A 129 4.48 -14.48 -3.84
CA LYS A 129 5.73 -13.95 -4.42
C LYS A 129 6.89 -14.95 -4.32
N GLY A 130 6.65 -16.10 -3.69
CA GLY A 130 7.60 -17.16 -3.37
C GLY A 130 8.65 -16.75 -2.35
N LEU A 131 8.23 -15.98 -1.35
CA LEU A 131 9.04 -15.55 -0.22
C LEU A 131 8.53 -16.22 1.05
N HIS A 132 9.44 -16.73 1.88
CA HIS A 132 9.07 -17.37 3.14
C HIS A 132 9.07 -16.38 4.31
N VAL A 133 7.88 -16.13 4.84
CA VAL A 133 7.70 -15.37 6.08
C VAL A 133 7.69 -16.33 7.26
N ARG A 134 8.62 -16.12 8.19
CA ARG A 134 8.71 -16.84 9.47
C ARG A 134 7.70 -16.30 10.46
N TRP A 135 7.78 -15.01 10.71
CA TRP A 135 7.05 -14.37 11.79
C TRP A 135 6.67 -12.95 11.40
N HIS A 136 5.84 -12.32 12.22
CA HIS A 136 5.52 -10.92 12.09
C HIS A 136 5.33 -10.33 13.48
N TYR A 137 5.65 -9.06 13.60
CA TYR A 137 5.36 -8.28 14.79
C TYR A 137 4.65 -6.99 14.41
N ARG A 138 3.66 -6.62 15.19
CA ARG A 138 2.90 -5.39 15.04
C ARG A 138 2.85 -4.75 16.42
N PRO A 139 3.24 -3.47 16.57
CA PRO A 139 3.07 -2.78 17.84
C PRO A 139 1.58 -2.77 18.23
N GLU A 140 1.32 -2.95 19.52
CA GLU A 140 -0.02 -2.89 20.08
C GLU A 140 -0.14 -1.68 21.01
N GLY A 141 -1.27 -0.98 20.95
CA GLY A 141 -1.45 0.27 21.68
C GLY A 141 -0.91 1.51 20.95
N GLY A 142 -1.21 2.67 21.51
CA GLY A 142 -0.92 3.98 20.92
C GLY A 142 -2.03 4.51 20.00
N GLU A 143 -1.97 5.80 19.69
CA GLU A 143 -3.00 6.51 18.92
C GLU A 143 -3.22 5.93 17.52
N PHE A 144 -2.17 5.31 16.96
CA PHE A 144 -2.22 4.74 15.62
C PHE A 144 -2.84 3.33 15.59
N ASP A 145 -2.83 2.58 16.70
CA ASP A 145 -3.39 1.22 16.73
C ASP A 145 -4.91 1.23 16.53
N ASP A 146 -5.63 2.09 17.25
CA ASP A 146 -7.08 2.25 17.13
C ASP A 146 -7.48 2.60 15.70
N LEU A 147 -6.69 3.48 15.07
CA LEU A 147 -6.89 3.84 13.68
C LEU A 147 -6.67 2.65 12.75
N GLN A 148 -5.54 1.94 12.89
CA GLN A 148 -5.20 0.77 12.06
C GLN A 148 -6.24 -0.34 12.18
N VAL A 149 -6.74 -0.61 13.40
CA VAL A 149 -7.79 -1.60 13.66
C VAL A 149 -9.10 -1.17 13.00
N THR A 150 -9.49 0.09 13.18
CA THR A 150 -10.76 0.62 12.62
C THR A 150 -10.79 0.55 11.10
N ILE A 151 -9.69 0.94 10.44
CA ILE A 151 -9.61 0.93 8.97
C ILE A 151 -9.17 -0.44 8.41
N GLY A 152 -8.61 -1.30 9.27
CA GLY A 152 -7.98 -2.59 8.97
C GLY A 152 -6.81 -2.49 8.00
N ILE A 153 -5.98 -1.47 8.16
CA ILE A 153 -4.74 -1.23 7.41
C ILE A 153 -3.63 -1.16 8.44
N TYR A 154 -2.59 -1.96 8.25
CA TYR A 154 -1.58 -2.17 9.28
C TYR A 154 -0.19 -1.85 8.77
N ASP A 155 0.64 -1.37 9.68
CA ASP A 155 2.08 -1.26 9.52
C ASP A 155 2.73 -2.32 10.43
N ILE A 156 3.65 -3.11 9.88
CA ILE A 156 4.07 -4.39 10.47
C ILE A 156 5.54 -4.65 10.15
N LEU A 157 6.28 -5.25 11.10
CA LEU A 157 7.55 -5.91 10.82
C LEU A 157 7.29 -7.35 10.38
N VAL A 158 7.76 -7.72 9.19
CA VAL A 158 7.65 -9.06 8.63
C VAL A 158 9.04 -9.69 8.60
N TYR A 159 9.18 -10.83 9.26
CA TYR A 159 10.47 -11.50 9.45
C TYR A 159 10.66 -12.60 8.41
N PHE A 160 11.72 -12.48 7.62
CA PHE A 160 12.12 -13.46 6.63
C PHE A 160 13.25 -14.34 7.15
N VAL A 161 13.33 -15.56 6.61
CA VAL A 161 14.36 -16.55 6.99
C VAL A 161 15.74 -16.25 6.41
N SER A 162 15.85 -15.32 5.45
CA SER A 162 17.13 -14.99 4.82
C SER A 162 17.19 -13.52 4.40
N GLN A 163 18.40 -12.96 4.37
CA GLN A 163 18.67 -11.62 3.83
C GLN A 163 18.20 -11.49 2.39
N TYR A 164 18.40 -12.56 1.61
CA TYR A 164 17.99 -12.61 0.21
C TYR A 164 16.48 -12.43 0.06
N ASP A 165 15.67 -13.14 0.84
CA ASP A 165 14.21 -13.01 0.79
C ASP A 165 13.73 -11.63 1.25
N ALA A 166 14.35 -11.08 2.30
CA ALA A 166 14.06 -9.72 2.76
C ALA A 166 14.38 -8.69 1.66
N SER A 167 15.53 -8.82 1.01
CA SER A 167 15.95 -7.94 -0.10
C SER A 167 15.02 -8.06 -1.30
N LEU A 168 14.62 -9.28 -1.67
CA LEU A 168 13.64 -9.52 -2.71
C LEU A 168 12.25 -8.97 -2.34
N ALA A 169 11.86 -9.04 -1.08
CA ALA A 169 10.60 -8.46 -0.59
C ALA A 169 10.61 -6.95 -0.82
N VAL A 170 11.66 -6.26 -0.38
CA VAL A 170 11.81 -4.81 -0.61
C VAL A 170 11.79 -4.50 -2.11
N LYS A 171 12.62 -5.18 -2.92
CA LYS A 171 12.73 -4.91 -4.36
C LYS A 171 11.44 -5.19 -5.15
N ARG A 172 10.73 -6.28 -4.85
CA ARG A 172 9.59 -6.75 -5.66
C ARG A 172 8.21 -6.38 -5.11
N CYS A 173 8.12 -6.09 -3.83
CA CYS A 173 6.84 -5.83 -3.16
C CYS A 173 6.64 -4.36 -2.80
N HIS A 174 7.69 -3.52 -2.84
CA HIS A 174 7.54 -2.08 -2.70
C HIS A 174 6.65 -1.54 -3.82
N ARG A 175 5.63 -0.76 -3.46
CA ARG A 175 4.58 -0.22 -4.35
C ARG A 175 3.70 -1.28 -5.02
N ASP A 176 3.74 -2.53 -4.59
CA ASP A 176 2.79 -3.53 -5.07
C ASP A 176 1.38 -3.27 -4.51
N VAL A 177 0.37 -3.64 -5.29
CA VAL A 177 -1.03 -3.42 -4.94
C VAL A 177 -1.61 -4.67 -4.29
N TYR A 178 -1.89 -4.59 -3.00
CA TYR A 178 -2.56 -5.65 -2.25
C TYR A 178 -3.98 -5.22 -1.85
N ARG A 179 -4.98 -5.98 -2.33
CA ARG A 179 -6.42 -5.72 -2.04
C ARG A 179 -6.85 -4.26 -2.32
N GLY A 180 -6.28 -3.64 -3.35
CA GLY A 180 -6.60 -2.28 -3.77
C GLY A 180 -5.85 -1.16 -3.04
N TYR A 181 -4.85 -1.52 -2.22
CA TYR A 181 -3.97 -0.59 -1.52
C TYR A 181 -2.53 -0.77 -2.00
N THR A 182 -1.89 0.34 -2.37
CA THR A 182 -0.46 0.37 -2.69
C THR A 182 0.37 0.29 -1.41
N MET A 183 1.14 -0.79 -1.22
CA MET A 183 1.96 -0.96 -0.01
C MET A 183 3.32 -0.29 -0.17
N ASN A 184 3.92 0.13 0.94
CA ASN A 184 5.36 0.43 0.97
C ASN A 184 6.07 -0.68 1.73
N VAL A 185 7.17 -1.16 1.15
CA VAL A 185 8.00 -2.21 1.73
C VAL A 185 9.42 -1.67 1.84
N PHE A 186 9.98 -1.69 3.04
CA PHE A 186 11.27 -1.10 3.39
C PHE A 186 12.06 -2.05 4.30
N PRO A 187 13.39 -1.89 4.44
CA PRO A 187 14.17 -2.61 5.44
C PRO A 187 13.58 -2.41 6.86
N GLY A 188 13.69 -3.39 7.75
CA GLY A 188 13.18 -3.26 9.13
C GLY A 188 14.17 -2.64 10.12
N ARG A 189 15.47 -2.72 9.83
CA ARG A 189 16.57 -2.26 10.71
C ARG A 189 17.21 -0.95 10.26
N VAL A 190 17.19 -0.69 8.96
CA VAL A 190 17.85 0.48 8.35
C VAL A 190 16.79 1.57 8.09
N PRO A 191 16.93 2.77 8.67
CA PRO A 191 16.03 3.88 8.35
C PRO A 191 16.20 4.30 6.89
N LEU A 192 15.08 4.62 6.24
CA LEU A 192 15.08 5.29 4.94
C LEU A 192 14.44 6.65 5.07
N TYR A 193 15.06 7.66 4.47
CA TYR A 193 14.62 9.05 4.56
C TYR A 193 14.05 9.55 3.25
N PHE A 194 13.31 10.67 3.32
CA PHE A 194 12.76 11.36 2.16
C PHE A 194 13.81 12.21 1.45
N ASP A 195 13.81 12.19 0.13
CA ASP A 195 14.60 13.14 -0.66
C ASP A 195 13.86 14.49 -0.75
N GLN A 196 14.38 15.51 -0.08
CA GLN A 196 13.79 16.86 -0.02
C GLN A 196 13.52 17.46 -1.41
N LYS A 197 14.32 17.12 -2.43
CA LYS A 197 14.19 17.71 -3.78
C LYS A 197 12.93 17.25 -4.53
N ARG A 198 12.37 16.10 -4.12
CA ARG A 198 11.22 15.46 -4.77
C ARG A 198 10.17 14.95 -3.78
N SER A 199 10.21 15.43 -2.53
CA SER A 199 9.30 15.01 -1.47
C SER A 199 8.60 16.19 -0.82
N VAL A 200 7.33 15.97 -0.49
CA VAL A 200 6.48 16.96 0.19
C VAL A 200 5.72 16.32 1.32
N LEU A 201 5.58 17.07 2.40
CA LEU A 201 4.56 16.83 3.41
C LEU A 201 3.22 17.33 2.90
N VAL A 202 2.17 16.58 3.24
CA VAL A 202 0.81 16.79 2.75
C VAL A 202 -0.13 16.86 3.93
N TRP A 203 -0.82 18.00 4.03
CA TRP A 203 -1.90 18.19 5.00
C TRP A 203 -3.21 18.35 4.26
N LYS A 204 -4.26 17.79 4.85
CA LYS A 204 -5.60 18.09 4.39
C LYS A 204 -6.11 19.39 4.99
N LYS A 205 -6.74 20.21 4.16
CA LYS A 205 -7.36 21.48 4.60
C LYS A 205 -8.61 21.28 5.48
N ASN A 206 -9.39 20.23 5.26
CA ASN A 206 -10.62 19.98 6.02
C ASN A 206 -10.39 18.89 7.08
N ARG A 207 -10.44 19.28 8.36
CA ARG A 207 -10.31 18.43 9.55
C ARG A 207 -11.44 17.38 9.62
N GLY A 208 -11.20 16.24 10.29
CA GLY A 208 -12.27 15.34 10.77
C GLY A 208 -12.46 13.98 10.09
N VAL A 209 -11.59 13.55 9.17
CA VAL A 209 -11.69 12.19 8.59
C VAL A 209 -10.28 11.61 8.47
N ALA A 210 -10.11 10.37 8.87
CA ALA A 210 -8.85 9.66 8.68
C ALA A 210 -8.75 9.15 7.24
N TYR A 211 -7.64 9.47 6.57
CA TYR A 211 -7.40 9.06 5.17
C TYR A 211 -6.41 7.91 5.09
N SER A 212 -6.56 7.01 4.12
CA SER A 212 -5.51 6.03 3.80
C SER A 212 -4.45 6.68 2.88
N GLU A 213 -3.25 6.10 2.81
CA GLU A 213 -2.24 6.51 1.82
C GLU A 213 -2.80 6.47 0.40
N GLN A 214 -3.66 5.48 0.12
CA GLN A 214 -4.38 5.34 -1.14
C GLN A 214 -5.27 6.56 -1.49
N PHE A 215 -5.74 7.31 -0.49
CA PHE A 215 -6.53 8.52 -0.73
C PHE A 215 -5.70 9.61 -1.43
N PHE A 216 -4.45 9.82 -0.99
CA PHE A 216 -3.57 10.79 -1.64
C PHE A 216 -3.34 10.40 -3.10
N GLU A 217 -2.99 9.14 -3.34
CA GLU A 217 -2.75 8.62 -4.69
C GLU A 217 -3.99 8.72 -5.60
N ARG A 218 -5.18 8.41 -5.09
CA ARG A 218 -6.44 8.52 -5.85
C ARG A 218 -6.76 9.96 -6.24
N ASN A 219 -6.36 10.96 -5.44
CA ASN A 219 -6.53 12.37 -5.81
C ASN A 219 -5.48 12.81 -6.82
N LEU A 220 -4.23 12.39 -6.65
CA LEU A 220 -3.15 12.69 -7.58
C LEU A 220 -3.31 12.01 -8.95
N ALA A 221 -3.96 10.85 -9.00
CA ALA A 221 -4.30 10.17 -10.25
C ALA A 221 -5.27 10.95 -11.17
N LYS A 222 -5.82 12.07 -10.70
CA LYS A 222 -6.71 12.96 -11.48
C LYS A 222 -5.97 14.16 -12.08
N VAL A 223 -4.69 14.35 -11.72
CA VAL A 223 -3.84 15.39 -12.30
C VAL A 223 -3.33 14.89 -13.64
N GLU A 224 -3.38 15.73 -14.67
CA GLU A 224 -2.90 15.41 -16.02
C GLU A 224 -1.71 16.33 -16.38
N PRO A 225 -0.57 15.77 -16.83
CA PRO A 225 -0.26 14.34 -16.90
C PRO A 225 -0.10 13.73 -15.50
N LYS A 226 -0.44 12.45 -15.37
CA LYS A 226 -0.40 11.72 -14.08
C LYS A 226 1.02 11.73 -13.49
N PRO A 227 1.21 12.28 -12.27
CA PRO A 227 2.53 12.27 -11.63
C PRO A 227 2.94 10.85 -11.21
N LYS A 228 4.21 10.50 -11.42
CA LYS A 228 4.78 9.23 -10.94
C LYS A 228 5.16 9.38 -9.45
N ILE A 229 4.65 8.46 -8.62
CA ILE A 229 4.82 8.47 -7.16
C ILE A 229 5.71 7.30 -6.75
N SER A 230 6.85 7.61 -6.15
CA SER A 230 7.79 6.62 -5.61
C SER A 230 7.35 6.11 -4.26
N CYS A 231 6.79 6.97 -3.41
CA CYS A 231 6.31 6.56 -2.09
C CYS A 231 5.20 7.48 -1.58
N THR A 232 4.23 6.92 -0.87
CA THR A 232 3.22 7.67 -0.10
C THR A 232 3.19 7.09 1.29
N VAL A 233 3.48 7.87 2.31
CA VAL A 233 3.37 7.42 3.70
C VAL A 233 2.40 8.31 4.45
N LYS A 234 1.70 7.72 5.42
CA LYS A 234 0.91 8.45 6.41
C LYS A 234 1.65 8.41 7.74
N PHE A 235 1.52 9.45 8.57
CA PHE A 235 2.06 9.48 9.94
C PHE A 235 0.96 9.52 10.99
N ASP A 236 -0.08 10.30 10.73
CA ASP A 236 -1.25 10.42 11.59
C ASP A 236 -2.51 10.65 10.74
N ILE A 237 -3.65 10.92 11.37
CA ILE A 237 -4.94 11.11 10.69
C ILE A 237 -4.96 12.28 9.68
N VAL A 238 -4.07 13.27 9.81
CA VAL A 238 -4.06 14.53 9.06
C VAL A 238 -2.80 14.77 8.20
N ARG A 239 -1.66 14.17 8.57
CA ARG A 239 -0.34 14.33 7.96
C ARG A 239 0.09 13.06 7.23
N GLY A 240 0.61 13.27 6.02
CA GLY A 240 1.36 12.28 5.26
C GLY A 240 2.53 12.93 4.54
N ALA A 241 3.35 12.11 3.91
CA ALA A 241 4.39 12.55 2.99
C ALA A 241 4.27 11.79 1.67
N ILE A 242 4.68 12.44 0.59
CA ILE A 242 4.70 11.86 -0.75
C ILE A 242 6.07 12.14 -1.36
N GLU A 243 6.74 11.09 -1.80
CA GLU A 243 7.94 11.17 -2.63
C GLU A 243 7.57 10.87 -4.07
N PHE A 244 7.97 11.75 -4.97
CA PHE A 244 7.76 11.62 -6.40
C PHE A 244 8.98 10.99 -7.08
N ALA A 245 8.77 10.46 -8.27
CA ALA A 245 9.86 9.94 -9.09
C ALA A 245 10.83 11.07 -9.46
N THR A 246 10.30 12.21 -9.89
CA THR A 246 11.09 13.40 -10.25
C THR A 246 10.56 14.69 -9.61
N ARG A 247 11.36 15.75 -9.66
CA ARG A 247 10.97 17.09 -9.20
C ARG A 247 9.84 17.69 -10.04
N GLU A 248 9.77 17.34 -11.32
CA GLU A 248 8.73 17.77 -12.24
C GLU A 248 7.38 17.12 -11.89
N ASP A 249 7.39 15.83 -11.53
CA ASP A 249 6.20 15.12 -11.02
C ASP A 249 5.64 15.79 -9.77
N MET A 250 6.53 16.14 -8.83
CA MET A 250 6.19 16.88 -7.61
C MET A 250 5.54 18.24 -7.95
N SER A 251 6.19 19.02 -8.82
CA SER A 251 5.71 20.35 -9.20
C SER A 251 4.34 20.29 -9.88
N ARG A 252 4.13 19.30 -10.76
CA ARG A 252 2.83 19.03 -11.40
C ARG A 252 1.75 18.67 -10.38
N ALA A 253 2.07 17.77 -9.45
CA ALA A 253 1.13 17.34 -8.41
C ALA A 253 0.67 18.50 -7.53
N MET A 254 1.61 19.36 -7.12
CA MET A 254 1.34 20.56 -6.32
C MET A 254 0.46 21.56 -7.07
N ALA A 255 0.77 21.85 -8.34
CA ALA A 255 -0.02 22.76 -9.17
C ALA A 255 -1.43 22.22 -9.49
N GLY A 256 -1.53 20.90 -9.73
CA GLY A 256 -2.76 20.24 -10.13
C GLY A 256 -3.78 20.01 -9.00
N THR A 257 -3.36 20.08 -7.74
CA THR A 257 -4.24 19.74 -6.60
C THR A 257 -4.26 20.81 -5.52
N LYS A 258 -5.37 21.57 -5.47
CA LYS A 258 -5.62 22.60 -4.44
C LYS A 258 -6.17 22.06 -3.11
N ARG A 259 -6.50 20.76 -3.06
CA ARG A 259 -7.11 20.09 -1.90
C ARG A 259 -6.15 19.90 -0.73
N PHE A 260 -4.87 19.93 -1.01
CA PHE A 260 -3.82 19.72 -0.04
C PHE A 260 -3.10 21.03 0.25
N LYS A 261 -2.58 21.15 1.48
CA LYS A 261 -1.48 22.07 1.79
C LYS A 261 -0.20 21.26 1.65
N TRP A 262 0.79 21.86 1.01
CA TRP A 262 2.06 21.24 0.68
C TRP A 262 3.16 22.01 1.38
N THR A 263 4.14 21.31 1.93
CA THR A 263 5.43 21.89 2.29
C THR A 263 6.53 20.91 1.88
N PRO A 264 7.76 21.37 1.69
CA PRO A 264 8.90 20.47 1.54
C PRO A 264 8.98 19.47 2.69
N ALA A 265 9.34 18.22 2.40
CA ALA A 265 9.68 17.25 3.43
C ALA A 265 11.09 17.50 3.95
N PRO A 266 11.33 17.50 5.28
CA PRO A 266 12.68 17.49 5.83
C PRO A 266 13.46 16.25 5.36
N ASP A 267 14.76 16.41 5.18
CA ASP A 267 15.70 15.32 4.90
C ASP A 267 15.83 14.33 6.06
N THR A 268 15.66 14.80 7.30
CA THR A 268 15.62 13.96 8.50
C THR A 268 14.34 13.14 8.63
N PHE A 269 13.39 13.29 7.72
CA PHE A 269 12.08 12.67 7.85
C PHE A 269 12.07 11.22 7.35
N GLN A 270 11.77 10.30 8.25
CA GLN A 270 11.83 8.86 7.99
C GLN A 270 10.57 8.36 7.25
N LYS A 271 10.75 7.40 6.34
CA LYS A 271 9.69 6.70 5.58
C LYS A 271 9.00 5.63 6.41
N GLN A 272 9.72 4.94 7.29
CA GLN A 272 9.11 4.00 8.25
C GLN A 272 8.65 4.75 9.50
N ARG A 273 7.55 4.32 10.11
CA ARG A 273 7.12 4.85 11.42
C ARG A 273 7.93 4.33 12.59
N PHE A 274 8.42 3.10 12.44
CA PHE A 274 9.21 2.41 13.44
C PHE A 274 10.19 1.50 12.74
N LEU A 275 11.31 1.29 13.39
CA LEU A 275 12.29 0.27 13.11
C LEU A 275 12.17 -0.84 14.16
N GLU A 276 12.83 -1.96 13.90
CA GLU A 276 12.92 -3.03 14.89
C GLU A 276 13.53 -2.55 16.20
N LYS A 277 14.59 -1.73 16.15
CA LYS A 277 15.25 -1.22 17.36
C LYS A 277 14.30 -0.45 18.28
N ASP A 278 13.32 0.26 17.71
CA ASP A 278 12.35 1.06 18.46
C ASP A 278 11.34 0.16 19.20
N LEU A 279 11.07 -1.03 18.63
CA LEU A 279 10.11 -2.00 19.15
C LEU A 279 10.77 -3.17 19.89
N LEU A 280 12.10 -3.21 19.96
CA LEU A 280 12.84 -4.38 20.41
C LEU A 280 12.45 -4.83 21.84
N PRO A 281 12.30 -3.93 22.83
CA PRO A 281 11.88 -4.33 24.17
C PRO A 281 10.49 -5.00 24.20
N GLU A 282 9.56 -4.56 23.34
CA GLU A 282 8.23 -5.13 23.25
C GLU A 282 8.22 -6.47 22.51
N ILE A 283 9.03 -6.57 21.46
CA ILE A 283 9.27 -7.81 20.70
C ILE A 283 9.84 -8.87 21.62
N GLU A 284 10.90 -8.57 22.37
CA GLU A 284 11.55 -9.52 23.27
C GLU A 284 10.60 -9.97 24.39
N ARG A 285 9.80 -9.06 24.97
CA ARG A 285 8.76 -9.42 25.94
C ARG A 285 7.72 -10.37 25.35
N HIS A 286 7.32 -10.12 24.10
CA HIS A 286 6.38 -10.99 23.38
C HIS A 286 6.98 -12.38 23.13
N LEU A 287 8.26 -12.45 22.73
CA LEU A 287 8.98 -13.70 22.49
C LEU A 287 9.22 -14.49 23.78
N ALA A 288 9.54 -13.82 24.89
CA ALA A 288 9.65 -14.45 26.21
C ALA A 288 8.33 -15.11 26.63
N SER A 289 7.20 -14.48 26.32
CA SER A 289 5.86 -15.03 26.57
C SER A 289 5.47 -16.14 25.59
N ASN A 290 6.14 -16.24 24.44
CA ASN A 290 5.85 -17.17 23.36
C ASN A 290 7.14 -17.80 22.80
N PRO A 291 7.85 -18.65 23.56
CA PRO A 291 9.20 -19.11 23.23
C PRO A 291 9.28 -19.94 21.94
N ASN A 292 8.15 -20.45 21.44
CA ASN A 292 8.09 -21.21 20.20
C ASN A 292 7.71 -20.35 18.98
N ALA A 293 7.52 -19.03 19.13
CA ALA A 293 7.01 -18.15 18.05
C ALA A 293 7.90 -18.11 16.81
N LEU A 294 9.22 -18.29 16.97
CA LEU A 294 10.20 -18.25 15.88
C LEU A 294 10.55 -19.66 15.34
N ARG A 295 10.13 -20.72 16.02
CA ARG A 295 10.44 -22.10 15.61
C ARG A 295 9.69 -22.46 14.33
N LEU A 296 10.34 -23.27 13.48
CA LEU A 296 9.70 -23.77 12.27
C LEU A 296 8.69 -24.84 12.67
N ASP A 297 7.42 -24.64 12.30
CA ASP A 297 6.47 -25.75 12.31
C ASP A 297 6.71 -26.63 11.07
N LEU A 298 7.12 -27.88 11.27
CA LEU A 298 7.31 -28.83 10.17
C LEU A 298 6.00 -29.15 9.42
N ASN A 299 4.85 -28.93 10.07
CA ASN A 299 3.52 -29.05 9.47
C ASN A 299 3.04 -27.77 8.78
N ASP A 300 3.91 -26.76 8.69
CA ASP A 300 3.57 -25.49 8.09
C ASP A 300 3.29 -25.63 6.59
N LYS A 301 2.03 -25.41 6.23
CA LYS A 301 1.56 -25.53 4.84
C LYS A 301 2.27 -24.59 3.88
N PHE A 302 2.78 -23.44 4.33
CA PHE A 302 3.51 -22.52 3.46
C PHE A 302 4.95 -23.00 3.24
N ALA A 303 5.65 -23.41 4.31
CA ALA A 303 6.99 -23.95 4.20
C ALA A 303 7.01 -25.22 3.34
N GLN A 304 6.11 -26.18 3.62
CA GLN A 304 6.00 -27.42 2.83
C GLN A 304 5.74 -27.16 1.34
N LYS A 305 4.90 -26.16 1.02
CA LYS A 305 4.61 -25.82 -0.39
C LYS A 305 5.80 -25.18 -1.09
N LEU A 306 6.58 -24.35 -0.38
CA LEU A 306 7.82 -23.76 -0.91
C LEU A 306 8.89 -24.83 -1.14
N CYS A 307 8.98 -25.84 -0.26
CA CYS A 307 9.93 -26.94 -0.42
C CYS A 307 9.55 -27.93 -1.54
N LYS A 308 8.27 -28.22 -1.72
CA LYS A 308 7.81 -29.25 -2.68
C LYS A 308 7.79 -28.79 -4.15
N ASP A 309 8.25 -27.57 -4.44
CA ASP A 309 8.13 -26.90 -5.76
C ASP A 309 6.74 -27.09 -6.39
N ILE A 310 5.69 -27.17 -5.55
CA ILE A 310 4.32 -27.28 -6.04
C ILE A 310 4.03 -25.91 -6.65
N ARG A 311 4.16 -25.87 -7.98
CA ARG A 311 3.99 -24.71 -8.86
C ARG A 311 3.21 -23.62 -8.15
N ARG A 312 3.89 -22.48 -7.90
CA ARG A 312 3.30 -21.26 -7.36
C ARG A 312 1.86 -21.16 -7.88
N PRO A 313 0.83 -21.01 -7.01
CA PRO A 313 -0.50 -20.71 -7.50
C PRO A 313 -0.33 -19.56 -8.47
N ARG A 314 -0.65 -19.76 -9.76
CA ARG A 314 -0.47 -18.78 -10.83
C ARG A 314 -0.76 -17.42 -10.21
N GLU A 315 0.26 -16.54 -10.20
CA GLU A 315 0.28 -15.26 -9.48
C GLU A 315 -1.13 -14.79 -9.23
N HIS A 316 -1.48 -14.53 -7.97
CA HIS A 316 -2.77 -14.02 -7.57
C HIS A 316 -2.99 -12.71 -8.35
N ARG A 317 -3.51 -12.81 -9.59
CA ARG A 317 -3.56 -11.69 -10.55
C ARG A 317 -4.29 -10.59 -9.81
N PRO A 318 -3.64 -9.45 -9.55
CA PRO A 318 -3.85 -8.57 -8.40
C PRO A 318 -5.32 -8.29 -8.21
N PHE A 319 -6.00 -9.13 -7.42
CA PHE A 319 -7.44 -9.44 -7.51
C PHE A 319 -8.07 -8.72 -8.71
N ARG A 320 -7.60 -9.01 -9.93
CA ARG A 320 -7.92 -8.17 -11.10
C ARG A 320 -9.41 -8.23 -11.07
N ASN A 321 -10.04 -7.07 -10.90
CA ASN A 321 -11.40 -6.91 -10.40
C ASN A 321 -12.34 -7.51 -11.46
N SER A 322 -12.16 -8.76 -11.85
CA SER A 322 -12.47 -9.27 -13.18
C SER A 322 -13.95 -9.43 -13.25
N LYS A 323 -14.59 -9.70 -12.11
CA LYS A 323 -16.01 -9.51 -11.94
C LYS A 323 -16.36 -8.03 -12.17
N TRP A 324 -15.89 -7.08 -11.37
CA TRP A 324 -16.26 -5.67 -11.53
C TRP A 324 -15.91 -5.01 -12.88
N GLU A 325 -14.74 -5.26 -13.46
CA GLU A 325 -14.31 -4.87 -14.80
C GLU A 325 -15.15 -5.56 -15.87
N ARG A 326 -15.44 -6.87 -15.76
CA ARG A 326 -16.36 -7.54 -16.72
C ARG A 326 -17.77 -6.97 -16.60
N PHE A 327 -18.26 -6.74 -15.38
CA PHE A 327 -19.55 -6.11 -15.12
C PHE A 327 -19.55 -4.64 -15.61
N GLY A 328 -18.43 -3.93 -15.49
CA GLY A 328 -18.23 -2.57 -15.98
C GLY A 328 -18.26 -2.52 -17.51
N LYS A 329 -17.49 -3.38 -18.18
CA LYS A 329 -17.48 -3.54 -19.64
C LYS A 329 -18.84 -3.98 -20.18
N GLN A 330 -19.52 -4.94 -19.52
CA GLN A 330 -20.89 -5.34 -19.87
C GLN A 330 -21.87 -4.18 -19.74
N LYS A 331 -21.78 -3.40 -18.65
CA LYS A 331 -22.63 -2.25 -18.43
C LYS A 331 -22.38 -1.15 -19.47
N GLN A 332 -21.14 -0.92 -19.85
CA GLN A 332 -20.76 0.00 -20.94
C GLN A 332 -21.33 -0.47 -22.28
N TYR A 333 -21.16 -1.76 -22.62
CA TYR A 333 -21.74 -2.35 -23.83
C TYR A 333 -23.28 -2.22 -23.86
N ILE A 334 -23.96 -2.54 -22.76
CA ILE A 334 -25.42 -2.38 -22.66
C ILE A 334 -25.81 -0.92 -22.87
N LEU A 335 -25.09 0.03 -22.26
CA LEU A 335 -25.37 1.45 -22.40
C LEU A 335 -25.20 1.92 -23.86
N GLN A 336 -24.10 1.51 -24.51
CA GLN A 336 -23.80 1.83 -25.91
C GLN A 336 -24.90 1.30 -26.85
N MET A 337 -25.33 0.04 -26.67
CA MET A 337 -26.40 -0.55 -27.48
C MET A 337 -27.72 0.20 -27.30
N LEU A 338 -28.08 0.57 -26.07
CA LEU A 338 -29.30 1.33 -25.80
C LEU A 338 -29.26 2.76 -26.38
N GLN A 339 -28.11 3.41 -26.36
CA GLN A 339 -27.92 4.73 -26.98
C GLN A 339 -28.06 4.67 -28.51
N GLN A 340 -27.68 3.55 -29.12
CA GLN A 340 -27.86 3.28 -30.55
C GLN A 340 -29.27 2.79 -30.91
N GLY A 341 -30.20 2.72 -29.96
CA GLY A 341 -31.55 2.16 -30.19
C GLY A 341 -31.59 0.65 -30.42
N ARG A 342 -30.47 -0.07 -30.17
CA ARG A 342 -30.34 -1.52 -30.38
C ARG A 342 -30.66 -2.31 -29.10
N LYS A 343 -31.20 -3.52 -29.26
CA LYS A 343 -31.41 -4.46 -28.14
C LYS A 343 -30.07 -5.11 -27.75
N PRO A 344 -29.62 -5.02 -26.48
CA PRO A 344 -28.39 -5.69 -26.06
C PRO A 344 -28.53 -7.21 -26.16
N VAL A 345 -27.64 -7.86 -26.91
CA VAL A 345 -27.59 -9.33 -27.04
C VAL A 345 -26.67 -9.91 -25.96
N CYS A 346 -27.12 -10.96 -25.28
CA CYS A 346 -26.34 -11.64 -24.24
C CYS A 346 -25.28 -12.54 -24.89
N PRO A 347 -23.98 -12.38 -24.56
CA PRO A 347 -22.92 -13.20 -25.16
C PRO A 347 -22.76 -14.57 -24.47
N TYR A 348 -23.50 -14.84 -23.41
CA TYR A 348 -23.38 -16.08 -22.63
C TYR A 348 -24.37 -17.14 -23.10
N SER A 349 -23.89 -18.38 -23.23
CA SER A 349 -24.73 -19.57 -23.44
C SER A 349 -25.40 -20.05 -22.15
N ASP A 350 -24.68 -19.98 -21.03
CA ASP A 350 -25.11 -20.40 -19.69
C ASP A 350 -26.34 -19.61 -19.17
N ALA A 351 -27.36 -20.35 -18.69
CA ALA A 351 -28.63 -19.80 -18.23
C ALA A 351 -28.48 -18.83 -17.05
N ARG A 352 -27.69 -19.19 -16.03
CA ARG A 352 -27.47 -18.33 -14.86
C ARG A 352 -26.80 -17.01 -15.24
N ARG A 353 -25.84 -17.05 -16.17
CA ARG A 353 -25.18 -15.82 -16.69
C ARG A 353 -26.11 -14.97 -17.56
N LYS A 354 -27.00 -15.58 -18.33
CA LYS A 354 -28.06 -14.87 -19.08
C LYS A 354 -28.96 -14.09 -18.12
N ASP A 355 -29.40 -14.70 -17.03
CA ASP A 355 -30.27 -14.03 -16.05
C ASP A 355 -29.60 -12.82 -15.42
N VAL A 356 -28.33 -12.96 -15.04
CA VAL A 356 -27.53 -11.84 -14.51
C VAL A 356 -27.39 -10.72 -15.53
N PHE A 357 -27.14 -11.05 -16.80
CA PHE A 357 -27.05 -10.08 -17.89
C PHE A 357 -28.38 -9.34 -18.10
N TYR A 358 -29.51 -10.04 -18.21
CA TYR A 358 -30.82 -9.40 -18.41
C TYR A 358 -31.29 -8.61 -17.18
N SER A 359 -30.94 -9.03 -15.97
CA SER A 359 -31.10 -8.22 -14.75
C SER A 359 -30.32 -6.91 -14.85
N MET A 360 -29.09 -6.96 -15.38
CA MET A 360 -28.28 -5.77 -15.63
C MET A 360 -28.91 -4.86 -16.69
N VAL A 361 -29.39 -5.41 -17.81
CA VAL A 361 -30.09 -4.66 -18.87
C VAL A 361 -31.28 -3.90 -18.30
N ARG A 362 -32.13 -4.56 -17.48
CA ARG A 362 -33.27 -3.91 -16.82
C ARG A 362 -32.84 -2.75 -15.93
N LYS A 363 -31.79 -2.93 -15.12
CA LYS A 363 -31.24 -1.87 -14.25
C LYS A 363 -30.69 -0.69 -15.05
N VAL A 364 -29.98 -0.94 -16.15
CA VAL A 364 -29.43 0.12 -17.01
C VAL A 364 -30.56 0.87 -17.73
N LYS A 365 -31.54 0.16 -18.33
CA LYS A 365 -32.72 0.78 -18.96
C LYS A 365 -33.46 1.72 -18.00
N LYS A 366 -33.72 1.27 -16.77
CA LYS A 366 -34.38 2.11 -15.74
C LYS A 366 -33.59 3.38 -15.43
N ARG A 367 -32.25 3.31 -15.40
CA ARG A 367 -31.38 4.47 -15.17
C ARG A 367 -31.38 5.44 -16.36
N VAL A 368 -31.32 4.92 -17.59
CA VAL A 368 -31.39 5.74 -18.81
C VAL A 368 -32.73 6.48 -18.88
N ALA A 369 -33.85 5.77 -18.69
CA ALA A 369 -35.18 6.38 -18.65
C ALA A 369 -35.31 7.46 -17.58
N LYS A 370 -34.77 7.21 -16.37
CA LYS A 370 -34.76 8.22 -15.29
C LYS A 370 -33.91 9.45 -15.67
N ALA A 371 -32.78 9.26 -16.33
CA ALA A 371 -31.92 10.35 -16.80
C ALA A 371 -32.61 11.19 -17.89
N GLN A 372 -33.25 10.55 -18.86
CA GLN A 372 -34.02 11.20 -19.92
C GLN A 372 -35.21 11.99 -19.34
N ALA A 373 -35.97 11.40 -18.42
CA ALA A 373 -37.06 12.10 -17.75
C ALA A 373 -36.58 13.33 -16.95
N LYS A 374 -35.39 13.25 -16.34
CA LYS A 374 -34.79 14.40 -15.64
C LYS A 374 -34.34 15.49 -16.62
N ALA A 375 -33.78 15.12 -17.76
CA ALA A 375 -33.39 16.05 -18.82
C ALA A 375 -34.61 16.79 -19.40
N ALA A 376 -35.67 16.07 -19.76
CA ALA A 376 -36.92 16.65 -20.26
C ALA A 376 -37.55 17.64 -19.27
N LYS A 377 -37.58 17.30 -17.97
CA LYS A 377 -38.06 18.22 -16.92
C LYS A 377 -37.20 19.49 -16.80
N LYS A 378 -35.88 19.39 -17.03
CA LYS A 378 -34.96 20.55 -16.99
C LYS A 378 -35.20 21.46 -18.21
N GLU A 379 -35.43 20.89 -19.37
CA GLU A 379 -35.74 21.61 -20.60
C GLU A 379 -37.07 22.37 -20.49
N GLN A 380 -38.13 21.70 -20.02
CA GLN A 380 -39.43 22.34 -19.75
C GLN A 380 -39.33 23.49 -18.75
N ARG A 381 -38.50 23.35 -17.70
CA ARG A 381 -38.26 24.45 -16.75
C ARG A 381 -37.55 25.62 -17.43
N SER A 382 -36.56 25.35 -18.28
CA SER A 382 -35.81 26.39 -18.97
C SER A 382 -36.69 27.18 -19.95
N GLN A 383 -37.56 26.49 -20.70
CA GLN A 383 -38.54 27.13 -21.61
C GLN A 383 -39.53 28.03 -20.87
N ARG A 384 -39.91 27.69 -19.63
CA ARG A 384 -40.78 28.55 -18.80
C ARG A 384 -40.10 29.84 -18.36
N TYR A 385 -38.80 29.82 -18.09
CA TYR A 385 -38.04 31.01 -17.72
C TYR A 385 -37.83 31.95 -18.91
N THR A 386 -37.65 31.43 -20.12
CA THR A 386 -37.47 32.27 -21.33
C THR A 386 -38.76 32.90 -21.83
N ALA A 387 -39.92 32.36 -21.47
CA ALA A 387 -41.23 32.92 -21.87
C ALA A 387 -41.76 34.01 -20.93
N THR A 388 -41.05 34.31 -19.83
CA THR A 388 -41.43 35.31 -18.82
C THR A 388 -40.48 36.50 -18.76
N SER A 389 -39.52 36.58 -19.70
CA SER A 389 -38.72 37.77 -20.01
C SER A 389 -39.18 38.31 -21.37
#